data_AF-A0A0C9QKK8-F1
#
_entry.id   AF-A0A0C9QKK8-F1
#
_cell.length_a   1.000
_cell.length_b   1.000
_cell.length_c   1.000
_cell.angle_alpha   90.00
_cell.angle_beta   90.00
_cell.angle_gamma   90.00
#
_symmetry.space_group_name_H-M   'P 1'
#
loop_
_entity.id
_entity.type
_entity.pdbx_description
1 polymer ?
#
loop_
_entity_poly.entity_id
_entity_poly.type
_entity_poly.pdbx_seq_one_letter_code
_entity_poly.pdbx_strand_id
1 'polypeptide(L)'
;MKELAQIRAAGVTLEIVSEWSVWSPCERCRGKKGFRTSRGQCRIKRLIENRTMLTEDAEHIIKFFSKSPLIPCKSLTLDSEFPAISSATKFLPEFFLEEKCKKCPGGRTPQS
;
A
#
# COMPACT_ATOMS: atom_id res chain seq x y z
N MET A 1 -16.26 11.29 11.20
CA MET A 1 -15.10 12.17 11.46
C MET A 1 -14.53 12.10 12.89
N LYS A 2 -15.25 11.53 13.88
CA LYS A 2 -14.73 11.39 15.26
C LYS A 2 -13.54 10.41 15.39
N GLU A 3 -13.56 9.31 14.62
CA GLU A 3 -12.51 8.26 14.63
C GLU A 3 -11.12 8.81 14.28
N LEU A 4 -10.98 9.55 13.18
CA LEU A 4 -9.69 10.19 12.79
C LEU A 4 -9.18 11.18 13.84
N ALA A 5 -10.09 11.90 14.52
CA ALA A 5 -9.71 12.82 15.59
C ALA A 5 -9.20 12.06 16.82
N GLN A 6 -9.81 10.94 17.18
CA GLN A 6 -9.36 10.07 18.27
C GLN A 6 -7.99 9.45 17.98
N ILE A 7 -7.76 9.00 16.74
CA ILE A 7 -6.48 8.42 16.32
C ILE A 7 -5.35 9.47 16.40
N ARG A 8 -5.61 10.69 15.94
CA ARG A 8 -4.65 11.80 16.07
C ARG A 8 -4.44 12.21 17.53
N ALA A 9 -5.49 12.20 18.35
CA ALA A 9 -5.39 12.48 19.78
C ALA A 9 -4.54 11.42 20.51
N ALA A 10 -4.63 10.16 20.09
CA ALA A 10 -3.78 9.06 20.56
C ALA A 10 -2.32 9.14 20.08
N GLY A 11 -1.93 10.21 19.37
CA GLY A 11 -0.56 10.37 18.85
C GLY A 11 -0.26 9.52 17.62
N VAL A 12 -1.29 8.98 16.96
CA VAL A 12 -1.12 8.19 15.73
C VAL A 12 -1.47 9.06 14.52
N THR A 13 -0.50 9.21 13.62
CA THR A 13 -0.70 9.82 12.31
C THR A 13 -0.69 8.73 11.25
N LEU A 14 -1.67 8.78 10.34
CA LEU A 14 -1.82 7.84 9.25
C LEU A 14 -1.51 8.54 7.92
N GLU A 15 -0.59 7.96 7.16
CA GLU A 15 -0.21 8.41 5.83
C GLU A 15 -0.55 7.35 4.79
N ILE A 16 -1.08 7.77 3.65
CA ILE A 16 -1.34 6.87 2.52
C ILE A 16 -0.08 6.86 1.66
N VAL A 17 0.49 5.68 1.46
CA VAL A 17 1.70 5.48 0.66
C VAL A 17 1.47 4.40 -0.39
N SER A 18 2.19 4.50 -1.51
CA SER A 18 2.19 3.48 -2.55
C SER A 18 3.39 2.56 -2.36
N GLU A 19 3.14 1.29 -2.07
CA GLU A 19 4.16 0.25 -2.02
C GLU A 19 4.29 -0.42 -3.39
N TRP A 20 5.44 -0.27 -4.02
CA TRP A 20 5.69 -0.81 -5.35
C TRP A 20 6.23 -2.24 -5.26
N SER A 21 5.56 -3.14 -5.98
CA SER A 21 6.03 -4.52 -6.17
C SER A 21 7.33 -4.52 -6.98
N VAL A 22 8.07 -5.62 -6.87
CA VAL A 22 9.19 -5.88 -7.79
C VAL A 22 8.71 -5.81 -9.24
N TRP A 23 9.58 -5.33 -10.12
CA TRP A 23 9.30 -5.31 -11.55
C TRP A 23 9.04 -6.72 -12.06
N SER A 24 8.02 -6.87 -12.90
CA SER A 24 7.80 -8.10 -13.66
C SER A 24 9.03 -8.40 -14.52
N PRO A 25 9.20 -9.66 -14.94
CA PRO A 25 10.06 -9.98 -16.08
C PRO A 25 9.70 -9.11 -17.30
N CYS A 26 10.65 -8.99 -18.23
CA CYS A 26 10.42 -8.30 -19.49
C CYS A 26 9.47 -9.16 -20.35
N GLU A 27 8.25 -8.67 -20.56
CA GLU A 27 7.17 -9.35 -21.27
C GLU A 27 6.72 -8.52 -22.49
N ARG A 28 5.65 -8.96 -23.18
CA ARG A 28 5.05 -8.28 -24.34
C ARG A 28 6.07 -7.91 -25.43
N CYS A 29 6.99 -8.84 -25.68
CA CYS A 29 8.11 -8.65 -26.59
C CYS A 29 7.65 -8.66 -28.06
N ARG A 30 7.83 -7.54 -28.76
CA ARG A 30 7.73 -7.45 -30.23
C ARG A 30 9.05 -6.96 -30.80
N GLY A 31 9.82 -7.87 -31.39
CA GLY A 31 11.19 -7.58 -31.83
C GLY A 31 12.12 -7.25 -30.66
N LYS A 32 12.86 -6.14 -30.75
CA LYS A 32 13.79 -5.67 -29.69
C LYS A 32 13.12 -4.83 -28.59
N LYS A 33 11.79 -4.73 -28.59
CA LYS A 33 11.01 -3.93 -27.62
C LYS A 33 10.22 -4.87 -26.73
N GLY A 34 10.50 -4.86 -25.43
CA GLY A 34 9.67 -5.47 -24.40
C GLY A 34 9.21 -4.44 -23.39
N PHE A 35 8.25 -4.83 -22.55
CA PHE A 35 7.73 -4.00 -21.46
C PHE A 35 7.74 -4.79 -20.16
N ARG A 36 8.11 -4.13 -19.07
CA ARG A 36 7.97 -4.64 -17.71
C ARG A 36 6.98 -3.75 -16.97
N THR A 37 6.28 -4.33 -16.02
CA THR A 37 5.30 -3.61 -15.21
C THR A 37 5.65 -3.72 -13.73
N SER A 38 5.33 -2.69 -12.96
CA SER A 38 5.32 -2.72 -11.51
C SER A 38 3.96 -2.26 -11.01
N ARG A 39 3.46 -2.90 -9.96
CA ARG A 39 2.17 -2.60 -9.34
C ARG A 39 2.39 -1.86 -8.03
N GLY A 40 1.83 -0.68 -7.92
CA GLY A 40 1.78 0.13 -6.72
C GLY A 40 0.51 -0.18 -5.93
N GLN A 41 0.68 -0.80 -4.77
CA GLN A 41 -0.41 -1.13 -3.86
C GLN A 41 -0.58 -0.02 -2.81
N CYS A 42 -1.83 0.32 -2.51
CA CYS A 42 -2.14 1.28 -1.45
C CYS A 42 -1.87 0.67 -0.07
N ARG A 43 -1.01 1.34 0.70
CA ARG A 43 -0.72 1.03 2.10
C ARG A 43 -0.98 2.24 2.98
N ILE A 44 -1.42 2.00 4.19
CA ILE A 44 -1.55 2.97 5.25
C ILE A 44 -0.34 2.80 6.16
N LYS A 45 0.55 3.77 6.15
CA LYS A 45 1.72 3.86 7.01
C LYS A 45 1.32 4.57 8.29
N ARG A 46 1.69 3.97 9.42
CA ARG A 46 1.46 4.56 10.74
C ARG A 46 2.73 5.26 11.24
N LEU A 47 2.56 6.46 11.77
CA LEU A 47 3.56 7.18 12.56
C LEU A 47 3.00 7.33 13.98
N ILE A 48 3.69 6.78 14.97
CA ILE A 48 3.27 6.88 16.38
C ILE A 48 4.24 7.83 17.04
N GLU A 49 3.73 8.98 17.46
CA GLU A 49 4.45 9.89 18.36
C GLU A 49 4.32 9.34 19.78
N ASN A 50 5.40 9.40 20.56
CA ASN A 50 5.36 9.06 21.99
C ASN A 50 4.56 10.13 22.74
N ARG A 51 3.23 10.09 22.67
CA ARG A 51 2.34 10.96 23.43
C ARG A 51 1.59 10.17 24.50
N THR A 52 1.60 10.75 25.70
CA THR A 52 1.01 10.29 26.96
C THR A 52 -0.48 10.61 27.02
N MET A 53 -1.29 9.98 26.18
CA MET A 53 -2.75 9.94 26.42
C MET A 53 -3.09 8.56 26.97
N LEU A 54 -3.19 8.48 28.30
CA LEU A 54 -3.52 7.28 29.07
C LEU A 54 -5.05 7.11 29.14
N THR A 55 -5.67 6.87 27.99
CA THR A 55 -7.08 6.45 27.92
C THR A 55 -7.13 5.05 27.33
N GLU A 56 -8.05 4.20 27.80
CA GLU A 56 -8.21 2.83 27.28
C GLU A 56 -8.41 2.82 25.75
N ASP A 57 -9.17 3.79 25.22
CA ASP A 57 -9.37 3.97 23.78
C ASP A 57 -8.05 4.24 23.03
N ALA A 58 -7.19 5.10 23.58
CA ALA A 58 -5.89 5.41 22.99
C ALA A 58 -4.96 4.20 23.03
N GLU A 59 -4.97 3.42 24.12
CA GLU A 59 -4.20 2.18 24.20
C GLU A 59 -4.66 1.16 23.15
N HIS A 60 -5.97 1.03 22.94
CA HIS A 60 -6.52 0.16 21.90
C HIS A 60 -6.03 0.57 20.50
N ILE A 61 -6.13 1.86 20.18
CA ILE A 61 -5.67 2.44 18.91
C ILE A 61 -4.17 2.18 18.72
N ILE A 62 -3.35 2.53 19.70
CA ILE A 62 -1.90 2.35 19.64
C ILE A 62 -1.55 0.88 19.47
N LYS A 63 -2.19 -0.02 20.22
CA LYS A 63 -1.97 -1.48 20.14
C LYS A 63 -2.30 -2.02 18.76
N PHE A 64 -3.40 -1.57 18.15
CA PHE A 64 -3.78 -1.96 16.79
C PHE A 64 -2.72 -1.54 15.76
N PHE A 65 -2.41 -0.25 15.70
CA PHE A 65 -1.45 0.29 14.71
C PHE A 65 0.01 -0.11 14.99
N SER A 66 0.34 -0.55 16.20
CA SER A 66 1.66 -1.09 16.53
C SER A 66 1.90 -2.48 15.92
N LYS A 67 0.87 -3.31 15.78
CA LYS A 67 0.96 -4.67 15.22
C LYS A 67 1.28 -4.68 13.72
N SER A 68 0.94 -3.61 13.00
CA SER A 68 1.07 -3.55 11.54
C SER A 68 1.60 -2.18 11.10
N PRO A 69 2.90 -2.05 10.82
CA PRO A 69 3.49 -0.78 10.42
C PRO A 69 2.97 -0.27 9.06
N LEU A 70 2.53 -1.19 8.19
CA LEU A 70 1.95 -0.93 6.87
C LEU A 70 0.69 -1.78 6.68
N ILE A 71 -0.48 -1.15 6.71
CA ILE A 71 -1.77 -1.84 6.59
C ILE A 71 -2.28 -1.69 5.14
N PRO A 72 -2.71 -2.77 4.45
CA PRO A 72 -3.33 -2.61 3.13
C PRO A 72 -4.61 -1.78 3.22
N CYS A 73 -4.82 -0.86 2.27
CA CYS A 73 -6.00 0.02 2.25
C CYS A 73 -7.34 -0.74 2.09
N LYS A 74 -7.29 -2.00 1.62
CA LYS A 74 -8.45 -2.90 1.47
C LYS A 74 -8.48 -3.99 2.56
N SER A 75 -7.83 -3.76 3.69
CA SER A 75 -7.76 -4.74 4.79
C SER A 75 -9.13 -4.95 5.45
N LEU A 76 -9.56 -6.21 5.54
CA LEU A 76 -10.78 -6.58 6.27
C LEU A 76 -10.69 -6.26 7.76
N THR A 77 -9.50 -6.40 8.34
CA THR A 77 -9.25 -6.08 9.75
C THR A 77 -9.37 -4.58 10.01
N LEU A 78 -8.93 -3.75 9.06
CA LEU A 78 -9.13 -2.30 9.15
C LEU A 78 -10.60 -1.92 8.99
N ASP A 79 -11.33 -2.61 8.12
CA ASP A 79 -12.77 -2.40 7.91
C ASP A 79 -13.59 -2.72 9.18
N SER A 80 -13.23 -3.78 9.90
CA SER A 80 -13.87 -4.16 11.15
C SER A 80 -13.60 -3.19 12.31
N GLU A 81 -12.34 -2.76 12.47
CA GLU A 81 -11.92 -1.99 13.65
C GLU A 81 -12.01 -0.47 13.45
N PHE A 82 -11.77 0.00 12.22
CA PHE A 82 -11.72 1.41 11.84
C PHE A 82 -12.46 1.63 10.52
N PRO A 83 -13.80 1.43 10.50
CA PRO A 83 -14.60 1.45 9.28
C PRO A 83 -14.57 2.79 8.56
N ALA A 84 -14.39 3.91 9.27
CA ALA A 84 -14.33 5.21 8.62
C ALA A 84 -13.03 5.37 7.80
N ILE A 85 -11.89 4.88 8.31
CA ILE A 85 -10.63 4.85 7.55
C ILE A 85 -10.71 3.87 6.38
N SER A 86 -11.24 2.66 6.61
CA SER A 86 -11.43 1.70 5.54
C SER A 86 -12.29 2.28 4.42
N SER A 87 -13.43 2.90 4.74
CA SER A 87 -14.30 3.53 3.74
C SER A 87 -13.58 4.61 2.93
N ALA A 88 -12.71 5.40 3.58
CA ALA A 88 -11.95 6.46 2.91
C ALA A 88 -10.83 5.93 2.00
N THR A 89 -10.33 4.71 2.24
CA THR A 89 -9.12 4.19 1.57
C THR A 89 -9.38 2.98 0.66
N LYS A 90 -10.44 2.21 0.89
CA LYS A 90 -10.74 0.95 0.17
C LYS A 90 -10.98 1.13 -1.33
N PHE A 91 -11.42 2.31 -1.74
CA PHE A 91 -11.67 2.64 -3.15
C PHE A 91 -10.47 3.23 -3.86
N LEU A 92 -9.34 3.42 -3.16
CA LEU A 92 -8.13 3.92 -3.81
C LEU A 92 -7.63 2.89 -4.83
N PRO A 93 -7.31 3.34 -6.06
CA PRO A 93 -6.87 2.45 -7.11
C PRO A 93 -5.48 1.89 -6.80
N GLU A 94 -5.18 0.77 -7.42
CA GLU A 94 -3.80 0.29 -7.52
C GLU A 94 -3.16 0.89 -8.75
N PHE A 95 -1.93 1.34 -8.61
CA PHE A 95 -1.19 1.98 -9.69
C PHE A 95 -0.44 0.93 -10.50
N PHE A 96 -0.37 1.13 -11.82
CA PHE A 96 0.43 0.29 -12.71
C PHE A 96 1.40 1.17 -13.46
N LEU A 97 2.69 0.90 -13.29
CA LEU A 97 3.75 1.57 -14.02
C LEU A 97 4.29 0.61 -15.07
N GLU A 98 4.34 1.05 -16.32
CA GLU A 98 4.91 0.30 -17.43
C GLU A 98 6.22 0.97 -17.90
N GLU A 99 7.27 0.17 -18.09
CA GLU A 99 8.55 0.65 -18.58
C GLU A 99 9.10 -0.25 -19.68
N LYS A 100 9.78 0.35 -20.66
CA LYS A 100 10.47 -0.38 -21.74
C LYS A 100 11.67 -1.15 -21.19
N CYS A 101 11.84 -2.39 -21.65
CA CYS A 101 12.98 -3.23 -21.32
C CYS A 101 13.63 -3.84 -22.57
N LYS A 102 14.95 -4.11 -22.47
CA LYS A 102 15.79 -4.59 -23.59
C LYS A 102 16.00 -6.11 -23.61
N LYS A 103 15.84 -6.79 -22.47
CA LYS A 103 16.15 -8.22 -22.29
C LYS A 103 14.88 -9.06 -22.27
N CYS A 104 14.39 -9.45 -23.43
CA CYS A 104 13.31 -10.43 -23.54
C CYS A 104 13.88 -11.85 -23.36
N PRO A 105 13.37 -12.68 -22.42
CA PRO A 105 13.89 -14.02 -22.13
C PRO A 105 13.63 -15.07 -23.23
N GLY A 106 13.27 -14.65 -24.44
CA GLY A 106 12.98 -15.52 -25.57
C GLY A 106 13.36 -14.87 -26.90
N GLY A 107 14.64 -14.59 -27.10
CA GLY A 107 15.18 -14.38 -28.44
C GLY A 107 15.27 -15.71 -29.19
N ARG A 108 14.15 -16.39 -29.46
CA ARG A 108 14.10 -17.21 -30.68
C ARG A 108 13.95 -16.21 -31.81
N THR A 109 15.06 -15.91 -32.48
CA THR A 109 15.04 -15.37 -33.83
C THR A 109 13.98 -16.14 -34.64
N PRO A 110 13.04 -15.47 -35.31
CA PRO A 110 12.32 -16.11 -36.41
C PRO A 110 13.40 -16.51 -37.42
N GLN A 111 13.60 -17.81 -37.62
CA GLN A 111 14.24 -18.29 -38.83
C GLN A 111 13.25 -18.03 -39.96
N SER A 112 13.55 -17.05 -40.80
CA SER A 112 12.90 -16.81 -42.08
C SER A 112 13.96 -16.29 -43.04
#